data_AF-A0A7J3VRN7-F1
#
_entry.id   AF-A0A7J3VRN7-F1
#
_cell.length_a   1.000
_cell.length_b   1.000
_cell.length_c   1.000
_cell.angle_alpha   90.00
_cell.angle_beta   90.00
_cell.angle_gamma   90.00
#
_symmetry.space_group_name_H-M   'P 1'
#
loop_
_entity.id
_entity.type
_entity.pdbx_description
1 polymer ?
#
loop_
_entity_poly.entity_id
_entity_poly.type
_entity_poly.pdbx_seq_one_letter_code
_entity_poly.pdbx_strand_id
1 'polypeptide(L)'
;MTEEEEVSAIVVAFDGDDCIVSPTSPLEPTLLQKLLGSKVLYEDFKGDLWEGVVTDVYGVDNLVVRFSEEAISQGGPSGLGQGSLVKIIPSRT
;
A
#
# COMPACT_ATOMS: atom_id res chain seq x y z
N MET A 1 13.83 -14.81 15.17
CA MET A 1 13.18 -13.62 14.60
C MET A 1 12.63 -14.08 13.27
N THR A 2 11.35 -14.40 13.20
CA THR A 2 10.71 -14.69 11.90
C THR A 2 10.58 -13.37 11.19
N GLU A 3 11.35 -13.19 10.12
CA GLU A 3 11.15 -12.12 9.15
C GLU A 3 9.73 -12.29 8.62
N GLU A 4 8.81 -11.41 9.01
CA GLU A 4 7.53 -11.30 8.32
C GLU A 4 7.87 -10.72 6.94
N GLU A 5 7.71 -11.54 5.91
CA GLU A 5 8.04 -11.16 4.54
C GLU A 5 7.23 -9.93 4.14
N GLU A 6 7.93 -8.85 3.79
CA GLU A 6 7.32 -7.66 3.22
C GLU A 6 6.49 -8.05 1.99
N VAL A 7 5.24 -7.60 1.92
CA VAL A 7 4.40 -7.85 0.75
C VAL A 7 4.64 -6.72 -0.24
N SER A 8 5.14 -7.07 -1.42
CA SER A 8 5.24 -6.15 -2.55
C SER A 8 3.90 -6.03 -3.25
N ALA A 9 3.50 -4.81 -3.59
CA ALA A 9 2.26 -4.53 -4.34
C ALA A 9 2.49 -3.42 -5.36
N ILE A 10 1.70 -3.42 -6.44
CA ILE A 10 1.70 -2.38 -7.45
C ILE A 10 0.41 -1.57 -7.41
N VAL A 11 0.50 -0.27 -7.63
CA VAL A 11 -0.68 0.59 -7.80
C VAL A 11 -1.40 0.22 -9.09
N VAL A 12 -2.71 -0.05 -9.00
CA VAL A 12 -3.54 -0.43 -10.15
C VAL A 12 -4.64 0.58 -10.45
N ALA A 13 -5.07 1.38 -9.47
CA ALA A 13 -6.06 2.43 -9.66
C ALA A 13 -6.01 3.46 -8.53
N PHE A 14 -6.76 4.55 -8.70
CA PHE A 14 -7.03 5.54 -7.65
C PHE A 14 -8.55 5.74 -7.54
N ASP A 15 -9.04 5.91 -6.32
CA ASP A 15 -10.43 6.26 -6.03
C ASP A 15 -10.44 7.45 -5.06
N GLY A 16 -10.58 8.66 -5.61
CA GLY A 16 -10.37 9.89 -4.84
C GLY A 16 -8.93 10.00 -4.32
N ASP A 17 -8.78 10.13 -3.01
CA ASP A 17 -7.48 10.17 -2.32
C ASP A 17 -6.92 8.76 -2.00
N ASP A 18 -7.70 7.70 -2.28
CA ASP A 18 -7.29 6.34 -2.03
C ASP A 18 -6.55 5.73 -3.21
N CYS A 19 -5.53 4.94 -2.87
CA CYS A 19 -4.73 4.18 -3.80
C CYS A 19 -5.15 2.71 -3.76
N ILE A 20 -5.53 2.14 -4.90
CA ILE A 20 -5.83 0.72 -5.03
C ILE A 20 -4.57 -0.01 -5.47
N VAL A 21 -4.16 -1.01 -4.69
CA VAL A 21 -2.92 -1.78 -4.94
C VAL A 21 -3.19 -3.27 -5.07
N SER A 22 -2.49 -3.93 -6.00
CA SER A 22 -2.50 -5.38 -6.19
C SER A 22 -1.20 -5.95 -5.67
N PRO A 23 -1.21 -6.94 -4.76
CA PRO A 23 -0.01 -7.70 -4.41
C PRO A 23 0.63 -8.28 -5.68
N THR A 24 1.97 -8.29 -5.73
CA THR A 24 2.71 -8.86 -6.88
C THR A 24 2.80 -10.38 -6.81
N SER A 25 2.53 -10.95 -5.63
CA SER A 25 2.43 -12.39 -5.39
C SER A 25 0.99 -12.74 -5.03
N PRO A 26 0.42 -13.85 -5.54
CA PRO A 26 -0.92 -14.27 -5.18
C PRO A 26 -1.05 -14.43 -3.66
N LEU A 27 -2.04 -13.76 -3.07
CA LEU A 27 -2.40 -13.89 -1.66
C LEU A 27 -3.80 -14.44 -1.53
N GLU A 28 -3.98 -15.40 -0.63
CA GLU A 28 -5.29 -15.90 -0.26
C GLU A 28 -6.14 -14.78 0.37
N PRO A 29 -7.47 -14.75 0.17
CA PRO A 29 -8.34 -13.71 0.72
C PRO A 29 -8.18 -13.50 2.23
N THR A 30 -7.97 -14.58 2.99
CA THR A 30 -7.74 -14.51 4.44
C THR A 30 -6.43 -13.78 4.80
N LEU A 31 -5.41 -13.85 3.94
CA LEU A 31 -4.15 -13.13 4.16
C LEU A 31 -4.31 -11.64 3.83
N LEU A 32 -5.07 -11.30 2.78
CA LEU A 32 -5.40 -9.90 2.46
C LEU A 32 -6.10 -9.21 3.64
N GLN A 33 -7.05 -9.90 4.29
CA GLN A 33 -7.73 -9.39 5.47
C GLN A 33 -6.78 -9.16 6.66
N LYS A 34 -5.71 -9.94 6.79
CA LYS A 34 -4.69 -9.72 7.83
C LYS A 34 -3.79 -8.52 7.55
N LEU A 35 -3.76 -8.03 6.30
CA LEU A 35 -3.00 -6.85 5.93
C LEU A 35 -3.73 -5.55 6.29
N LEU A 36 -5.01 -5.59 6.69
CA LEU A 36 -5.72 -4.40 7.16
C LEU A 36 -4.99 -3.76 8.36
N GLY A 37 -4.80 -2.44 8.31
CA GLY A 37 -4.03 -1.69 9.30
C GLY A 37 -2.51 -1.85 9.17
N SER A 38 -2.00 -2.56 8.16
CA SER A 38 -0.57 -2.67 7.88
C SER A 38 -0.03 -1.38 7.30
N LYS A 39 1.21 -1.04 7.67
CA LYS A 39 1.90 0.13 7.17
C LYS A 39 2.28 -0.08 5.71
N VAL A 40 2.11 0.96 4.89
CA VAL A 40 2.53 0.99 3.49
C VAL A 40 3.63 2.02 3.32
N LEU A 41 4.66 1.67 2.56
CA LEU A 41 5.76 2.53 2.19
C LEU A 41 5.85 2.67 0.66
N TYR A 42 6.04 3.89 0.21
CA TYR A 42 6.40 4.23 -1.16
C TYR A 42 7.66 5.09 -1.15
N GLU A 43 8.65 4.74 -1.97
CA GLU A 43 9.86 5.54 -2.18
C GLU A 43 9.75 6.23 -3.53
N ASP A 44 9.86 7.55 -3.56
CA ASP A 44 9.81 8.30 -4.81
C ASP A 44 11.18 8.38 -5.52
N PHE A 45 11.21 9.02 -6.69
CA PHE A 45 12.43 9.17 -7.48
C PHE A 45 13.51 10.05 -6.85
N LYS A 46 13.19 10.80 -5.79
CA LYS A 46 14.14 11.61 -5.02
C LYS A 46 14.69 10.84 -3.81
N GLY A 47 14.14 9.67 -3.52
CA GLY A 47 14.46 8.87 -2.34
C GLY A 47 13.65 9.29 -1.10
N ASP A 48 12.60 10.10 -1.27
CA ASP A 48 11.73 10.47 -0.17
C ASP A 48 10.74 9.32 0.11
N LEU A 49 10.59 8.96 1.39
CA LEU A 49 9.67 7.91 1.83
C LEU A 49 8.33 8.50 2.22
N TRP A 50 7.28 7.92 1.64
CA TRP A 50 5.89 8.27 1.86
C TRP A 50 5.20 7.12 2.58
N GLU A 51 4.49 7.45 3.65
CA GLU A 51 3.82 6.48 4.51
C GLU A 51 2.31 6.49 4.29
N GLY A 52 1.75 5.29 4.27
CA GLY A 52 0.31 5.07 4.25
C GLY A 52 -0.09 3.87 5.10
N VAL A 53 -1.37 3.53 5.04
CA VAL A 53 -1.93 2.37 5.72
C VAL A 53 -2.90 1.65 4.82
N VAL A 54 -2.94 0.33 4.92
CA VAL A 54 -4.01 -0.47 4.33
C VAL A 54 -5.29 -0.23 5.13
N THR A 55 -6.34 0.26 4.46
CA THR A 55 -7.60 0.64 5.10
C THR A 55 -8.72 -0.35 4.82
N ASP A 56 -8.72 -0.99 3.65
CA ASP A 56 -9.76 -1.95 3.26
C ASP A 56 -9.25 -2.94 2.20
N VAL A 57 -10.07 -3.95 1.88
CA VAL A 57 -9.89 -4.85 0.73
C VAL A 57 -10.80 -4.40 -0.41
N TYR A 58 -10.22 -4.21 -1.60
CA TYR A 58 -10.95 -3.81 -2.80
C TYR A 58 -11.21 -5.02 -3.71
N GLY A 59 -12.49 -5.41 -3.82
CA GLY A 59 -12.88 -6.57 -4.61
C GLY A 59 -12.45 -7.88 -3.94
N VAL A 60 -11.71 -8.73 -4.66
CA VAL A 60 -11.32 -10.07 -4.20
C VAL A 60 -9.82 -10.16 -3.86
N ASP A 61 -8.99 -9.40 -4.57
CA ASP A 61 -7.54 -9.57 -4.61
C ASP A 61 -6.73 -8.27 -4.44
N ASN A 62 -7.38 -7.10 -4.31
CA ASN A 62 -6.72 -5.81 -4.16
C ASN A 62 -6.91 -5.22 -2.76
N LEU A 63 -6.07 -4.23 -2.43
CA LEU A 63 -6.10 -3.50 -1.16
C LEU A 63 -6.30 -2.01 -1.41
N VAL A 64 -7.04 -1.37 -0.50
CA VAL A 64 -7.18 0.09 -0.45
C VAL A 64 -6.12 0.63 0.49
N VAL A 65 -5.31 1.56 0.00
CA VAL A 65 -4.24 2.23 0.75
C VAL A 65 -4.53 3.72 0.83
N ARG A 66 -4.46 4.27 2.04
CA ARG A 66 -4.53 5.71 2.28
C ARG A 66 -3.19 6.22 2.78
N PHE A 67 -2.59 7.15 2.05
CA PHE A 67 -1.38 7.87 2.50
C PHE A 67 -1.75 8.94 3.53
N SER A 68 -0.79 9.37 4.36
CA SER A 68 -1.07 10.32 5.46
C SER A 68 -1.62 11.66 4.95
N GLU A 69 -2.33 12.40 5.80
CA GLU A 69 -2.84 13.73 5.45
C GLU A 69 -1.71 14.70 5.09
N GLU A 70 -0.55 14.58 5.75
CA GLU A 70 0.64 15.34 5.38
C GLU A 70 1.10 15.02 3.95
N ALA A 71 0.99 13.75 3.53
CA ALA A 71 1.30 13.35 2.17
C ALA A 71 0.31 13.94 1.16
N ILE A 72 -0.99 13.86 1.48
CA ILE A 72 -2.07 14.42 0.64
C ILE A 72 -1.95 15.94 0.54
N SER A 73 -1.65 16.64 1.64
CA SER A 73 -1.50 18.11 1.69
C SER A 73 -0.36 18.65 0.84
N GLN A 74 0.64 17.81 0.52
CA GLN A 74 1.75 18.12 -0.38
C GLN A 74 1.41 17.84 -1.86
N GLY A 75 0.16 17.47 -2.16
CA GLY A 75 -0.30 17.06 -3.49
C GLY A 75 -0.22 15.56 -3.74
N GLY A 76 -0.05 14.76 -2.68
CA GLY A 76 0.17 13.32 -2.73
C GLY A 76 1.65 12.94 -2.92
N PRO A 77 1.98 11.64 -2.79
CA PRO A 77 3.34 11.16 -3.03
C PRO A 77 3.79 11.44 -4.47
N SER A 78 4.87 12.21 -4.60
CA SER A 78 5.36 12.65 -5.91
C SER A 78 5.75 11.46 -6.79
N GLY A 79 5.19 11.39 -8.01
CA GLY A 79 5.50 10.31 -8.95
C GLY A 79 4.78 8.98 -8.70
N LEU A 80 3.91 8.93 -7.69
CA LEU A 80 3.00 7.80 -7.49
C LEU A 80 1.98 7.75 -8.63
N GLY A 81 1.90 6.61 -9.31
CA GLY A 81 0.98 6.38 -10.41
C GLY A 81 0.71 4.89 -10.59
N GLN A 82 -0.14 4.53 -11.55
CA GLN A 82 -0.35 3.14 -11.90
C GLN A 82 0.98 2.47 -12.29
N GLY A 83 1.26 1.30 -11.73
CA GLY A 83 2.51 0.56 -11.89
C GLY A 83 3.59 0.90 -10.86
N SER A 84 3.41 1.92 -10.01
CA SER A 84 4.34 2.21 -8.91
C SER A 84 4.36 1.05 -7.91
N LEU A 85 5.57 0.68 -7.47
CA LEU A 85 5.77 -0.36 -6.45
C LEU A 85 5.61 0.26 -5.06
N VAL A 86 4.81 -0.38 -4.22
CA VAL A 86 4.70 -0.09 -2.78
C VAL A 86 5.04 -1.34 -1.97
N LYS A 87 5.46 -1.12 -0.73
CA LYS A 87 5.76 -2.18 0.23
C LYS A 87 4.77 -2.14 1.37
N ILE A 88 4.17 -3.28 1.68
CA ILE A 88 3.26 -3.46 2.81
C ILE A 88 4.01 -4.21 3.90
N ILE A 89 4.10 -3.61 5.07
CA ILE A 89 4.74 -4.16 6.26
C ILE A 89 3.64 -4.67 7.18
N PRO A 90 3.45 -6.00 7.31
CA PRO A 90 2.40 -6.57 8.15
C PRO A 90 2.46 -6.06 9.59
N SER A 91 1.32 -5.65 10.12
CA SER A 91 1.20 -5.26 11.52
C SER A 91 1.25 -6.49 12.42
N ARG A 92 2.13 -6.48 13.44
CA ARG A 92 2.16 -7.50 14.49
C ARG A 92 0.90 -7.38 15.36
N THR A 93 -0.14 -8.14 15.06
CA THR A 93 -1.26 -8.39 15.98
C THR A 93 -1.12 -9.75 16.65
#